data_AF-A0AAX2EWA3-F1
#
_entry.id   AF-A0AAX2EWA3-F1
#
_cell.length_a   1.000
_cell.length_b   1.000
_cell.length_c   1.000
_cell.angle_alpha   90.00
_cell.angle_beta   90.00
_cell.angle_gamma   90.00
#
_symmetry.space_group_name_H-M   'P 1'
#
loop_
_entity.id
_entity.type
_entity.pdbx_description
1 polymer ?
#
loop_
_entity_poly.entity_id
_entity_poly.type
_entity_poly.pdbx_seq_one_letter_code
_entity_poly.pdbx_strand_id
1 'polypeptide(L)' 'MKNIAESMHDFDRENFRRVAAGLPENQEEQSQGEKLKALAGLFNGLFRELCAIFRECMGISTQKTLIGIVIPRDWHE' A
#
# COMPACT_ATOMS: atom_id res chain seq x y z
N MET A 1 8.37 -5.96 21.96
CA MET A 1 7.62 -5.14 21.00
C MET A 1 6.89 -4.08 21.83
N LYS A 2 7.13 -2.79 21.58
CA LYS A 2 6.41 -1.72 22.29
C LYS A 2 4.93 -1.76 21.92
N ASN A 3 4.04 -1.45 22.87
CA ASN A 3 2.60 -1.39 22.61
C ASN A 3 2.29 -0.19 21.70
N ILE A 4 1.29 -0.31 20.83
CA ILE A 4 0.84 0.76 19.91
C ILE A 4 0.58 2.06 20.67
N ALA A 5 -0.11 1.99 21.82
CA ALA A 5 -0.38 3.16 22.65
C ALA A 5 0.91 3.83 23.19
N GLU A 6 1.92 3.02 23.49
CA GLU A 6 3.22 3.49 23.98
C GLU A 6 4.02 4.14 22.83
N SER A 7 3.95 3.58 21.62
CA SER A 7 4.58 4.19 20.43
C SER A 7 3.93 5.51 20.01
N MET A 8 2.60 5.64 20.17
CA MET A 8 1.89 6.90 19.88
C MET A 8 2.27 8.00 20.88
N HIS A 9 2.35 7.66 22.17
CA HIS A 9 2.75 8.63 23.19
C HIS A 9 4.22 9.09 23.03
N ASP A 10 5.12 8.16 22.66
CA ASP A 10 6.51 8.48 22.34
C ASP A 10 6.60 9.41 21.11
N PHE A 11 5.79 9.16 20.08
CA PHE A 11 5.73 9.97 18.87
C PHE A 11 5.25 11.40 19.13
N ASP A 12 4.13 11.57 19.85
CA ASP A 12 3.61 12.89 20.21
C ASP A 12 4.64 13.70 21.00
N ARG A 13 5.30 13.06 21.98
CA ARG A 13 6.34 13.69 22.80
C ARG A 13 7.49 14.21 21.95
N GLU A 14 7.94 13.43 20.97
CA GLU A 14 9.02 13.84 20.07
C GLU A 14 8.56 14.97 19.14
N ASN A 15 7.34 14.93 18.62
CA ASN A 15 6.77 16.02 17.82
C ASN A 15 6.74 17.33 18.58
N PHE A 16 6.24 17.32 19.83
CA PHE A 16 6.25 18.51 20.68
C PHE A 16 7.67 19.05 20.90
N ARG A 17 8.65 18.15 21.06
CA ARG A 17 10.05 18.53 21.25
C ARG A 17 10.64 19.18 20.01
N ARG A 18 10.32 18.67 18.82
CA ARG A 18 10.74 19.26 17.53
C ARG A 18 10.11 20.61 17.30
N VAL A 19 8.80 20.74 17.50
CA VAL A 19 8.07 22.01 17.37
C VAL A 19 8.63 23.06 18.34
N ALA A 20 8.91 22.69 19.59
CA ALA A 20 9.53 23.58 20.58
C ALA A 20 10.95 24.03 20.19
N ALA A 21 11.69 23.20 19.45
CA ALA A 21 12.98 23.53 18.88
C ALA A 21 12.89 24.32 17.55
N GLY A 22 11.69 24.69 17.10
CA GLY A 22 11.46 25.34 15.81
C GLY A 22 11.68 24.42 14.60
N LEU A 23 11.75 23.10 14.83
CA LEU A 23 11.88 22.08 13.79
C LEU A 23 10.48 21.65 13.31
N PRO A 24 10.35 21.25 12.03
CA PRO A 24 9.09 20.77 11.49
C PRO A 24 8.64 19.48 12.18
N GLU A 25 7.33 19.32 12.27
CA GLU A 25 6.65 18.16 12.84
C GLU A 25 6.99 16.88 12.03
N ASN A 26 7.07 15.73 12.71
CA ASN A 26 7.30 14.45 12.05
C ASN A 26 5.98 13.95 11.46
N GLN A 27 5.95 13.74 10.15
CA GLN A 27 4.75 13.31 9.41
C GLN A 27 4.86 11.81 9.05
N GLU A 28 5.39 10.98 9.95
CA GLU A 28 5.68 9.57 9.64
C GLU A 28 4.44 8.81 9.14
N GLU A 29 3.24 9.09 9.65
CA GLU A 29 1.99 8.52 9.12
C GLU A 29 1.72 8.92 7.68
N GLN A 30 1.97 10.17 7.31
CA GLN A 30 1.83 10.68 5.94
C GLN A 30 2.82 9.96 5.01
N SER A 31 4.05 9.74 5.50
CA SER A 31 5.09 8.99 4.78
C SER A 31 4.75 7.50 4.61
N GLN A 32 4.09 6.88 5.58
CA GLN A 32 3.65 5.49 5.50
C GLN A 32 2.49 5.33 4.52
N GLY A 33 1.50 6.23 4.56
CA GLY A 33 0.39 6.24 3.61
C GLY A 33 0.85 6.41 2.17
N GLU A 34 1.84 7.28 1.93
CA GLU A 34 2.45 7.47 0.62
C GLU A 34 3.24 6.23 0.16
N LYS A 35 4.01 5.60 1.05
CA LYS A 35 4.71 4.34 0.75
C LYS A 35 3.74 3.21 0.42
N LEU A 36 2.63 3.08 1.16
CA LEU A 36 1.61 2.06 0.90
C LEU A 36 0.90 2.32 -0.44
N LYS A 37 0.59 3.57 -0.78
CA LYS A 37 0.04 3.92 -2.09
C LYS A 37 1.02 3.61 -3.22
N ALA A 38 2.30 3.92 -3.06
CA ALA A 38 3.34 3.61 -4.04
C ALA A 38 3.47 2.08 -4.25
N LEU A 39 3.46 1.30 -3.17
CA LEU A 39 3.47 -0.16 -3.22
C LEU A 39 2.23 -0.72 -3.92
N ALA A 40 1.03 -0.23 -3.59
CA ALA A 40 -0.19 -0.65 -4.26
C ALA A 40 -0.15 -0.37 -5.77
N GLY A 41 0.39 0.78 -6.18
CA GLY A 41 0.63 1.11 -7.59
C GLY A 41 1.55 0.10 -8.28
N LEU A 42 2.66 -0.25 -7.63
CA LEU A 42 3.62 -1.23 -8.14
C LEU A 42 2.98 -2.62 -8.29
N PHE A 43 2.29 -3.12 -7.26
CA PHE A 43 1.61 -4.42 -7.31
C PHE A 43 0.55 -4.47 -8.40
N ASN A 44 -0.24 -3.41 -8.55
CA ASN A 44 -1.24 -3.32 -9.61
C ASN A 44 -0.61 -3.34 -11.01
N GLY A 45 0.54 -2.68 -11.19
CA GLY A 45 1.31 -2.71 -12.44
C GLY A 45 1.80 -4.13 -12.77
N LEU A 46 2.46 -4.77 -11.81
CA LEU A 46 2.96 -6.14 -11.94
C LEU A 46 1.82 -7.14 -12.22
N PHE A 47 0.69 -6.99 -11.52
CA PHE A 47 -0.47 -7.85 -11.74
C PHE A 47 -1.06 -7.69 -13.14
N ARG A 48 -1.10 -6.44 -13.66
CA ARG A 48 -1.55 -6.16 -15.03
C ARG A 48 -0.64 -6.79 -16.08
N GLU A 49 0.67 -6.68 -15.90
CA GLU A 49 1.67 -7.29 -16.78
C GLU A 49 1.57 -8.82 -16.76
N LEU A 50 1.52 -9.42 -15.57
CA LEU A 50 1.33 -10.86 -15.42
C LEU A 50 0.04 -11.33 -16.11
N CYS A 51 -1.05 -10.58 -15.94
CA CYS A 51 -2.31 -10.87 -16.61
C CYS A 51 -2.24 -10.70 -18.14
N ALA A 52 -1.39 -9.80 -18.66
CA ALA A 52 -1.19 -9.62 -20.09
C ALA A 52 -0.40 -10.79 -20.70
N ILE A 53 0.64 -11.26 -20.02
CA ILE A 53 1.40 -12.44 -20.44
C ILE A 53 0.49 -13.68 -20.41
N PHE A 54 -0.28 -13.86 -19.33
CA PHE A 54 -1.20 -15.00 -19.22
C PHE A 54 -2.30 -14.97 -20.30
N ARG A 55 -2.78 -13.77 -20.70
CA ARG A 55 -3.67 -13.59 -21.86
C ARG A 55 -3.08 -14.13 -23.14
N GLU A 56 -1.85 -13.74 -23.40
CA GLU A 56 -1.13 -14.14 -24.61
C GLU A 56 -0.90 -15.65 -24.65
N CYS A 57 -0.53 -16.25 -23.51
CA CYS A 57 -0.39 -17.71 -23.39
C CYS A 57 -1.71 -18.48 -23.56
N MET A 58 -2.83 -17.93 -23.08
CA MET A 58 -4.13 -18.62 -23.05
C MET A 58 -5.04 -18.27 -24.24
N GLY A 59 -4.64 -17.33 -25.11
CA GLY A 59 -5.47 -16.84 -26.21
C GLY A 59 -6.76 -16.12 -25.75
N ILE A 60 -6.78 -15.56 -24.53
CA ILE A 60 -7.98 -14.94 -23.95
C ILE A 60 -8.02 -13.45 -24.33
N SER A 61 -9.05 -13.03 -25.07
CA SER A 61 -9.19 -11.67 -25.60
C SER A 61 -9.84 -10.66 -24.63
N THR A 62 -10.45 -11.12 -23.53
CA THR A 62 -11.30 -10.26 -22.67
C THR A 62 -10.80 -10.17 -21.23
N GLN A 63 -10.50 -8.95 -20.75
CA GLN A 63 -9.93 -8.68 -19.42
C GLN A 63 -10.80 -9.21 -18.26
N LYS A 64 -12.12 -9.12 -18.39
CA LYS A 64 -13.11 -9.57 -17.39
C LYS A 64 -13.06 -11.08 -17.14
N THR A 65 -12.71 -11.85 -18.15
CA THR A 65 -12.61 -13.32 -18.06
C THR A 65 -11.36 -13.74 -17.27
N LEU A 66 -10.23 -13.05 -17.44
CA LEU A 66 -9.01 -13.42 -16.70
C LEU A 66 -9.03 -12.97 -15.26
N ILE A 67 -9.59 -11.79 -14.97
CA ILE A 67 -9.70 -11.34 -13.58
C ILE A 67 -10.52 -12.36 -12.79
N GLY A 68 -11.60 -12.91 -13.35
CA GLY A 68 -12.38 -13.97 -12.69
C GLY A 68 -11.75 -15.37 -12.65
N ILE A 69 -10.69 -15.63 -13.43
CA ILE A 69 -9.93 -16.90 -13.40
C ILE A 69 -8.72 -16.78 -12.45
N VAL A 70 -8.05 -15.62 -12.44
CA VAL A 70 -6.80 -15.38 -11.72
C VAL A 70 -7.05 -14.81 -10.31
N ILE A 71 -8.12 -14.04 -10.11
CA ILE A 71 -8.56 -13.57 -8.79
C ILE A 71 -9.92 -14.20 -8.49
N PRO A 72 -10.00 -15.11 -7.49
CA PRO A 72 -11.28 -15.67 -7.04
C PRO A 72 -12.24 -14.55 -6.63
N ARG A 73 -13.52 -14.68 -7.01
CA ARG A 73 -14.54 -13.65 -6.73
C ARG A 73 -14.73 -13.34 -5.24
N ASP A 74 -14.27 -14.22 -4.37
CA ASP A 74 -14.46 -14.17 -2.91
C ASP A 74 -13.45 -13.22 -2.22
N TRP A 75 -12.53 -12.61 -2.97
CA TRP A 75 -11.56 -11.62 -2.46
C TRP A 75 -12.08 -10.17 -2.50
N HIS A 76 -13.36 -9.98 -2.85
CA HIS A 76 -14.01 -8.67 -2.94
C HIS A 76 -14.98 -8.36 -1.78
N GLU A 77 -14.96 -9.15 -0.69
CA GLU A 77 -15.72 -8.87 0.54
C GLU A 77 -14.93 -8.03 1.56
#